data_AF-A0A1I5AQI3-F1
#
_entry.id   AF-A0A1I5AQI3-F1
#
_cell.length_a   1.000
_cell.length_b   1.000
_cell.length_c   1.000
_cell.angle_alpha   90.00
_cell.angle_beta   90.00
_cell.angle_gamma   90.00
#
_symmetry.space_group_name_H-M   'P 1'
#
loop_
_entity.id
_entity.type
_entity.pdbx_description
1 polymer ?
#
loop_
_entity_poly.entity_id
_entity_poly.type
_entity_poly.pdbx_seq_one_letter_code
_entity_poly.pdbx_strand_id
1 'polypeptide(L)'
;MSDKMISELTRRNLFDELRVRNTAWSGRLGESDFLDRIFPLKDLPSHDHRQSNMMGDIWMHREHFVDWPDDWVYDDGRLDLMHCKDELLLSFLCEMIHPVVRSDEKEIADLLDVFNRHLAGDGYELSPSTYISGKPIYAARLRHAGISQVAIARKVANELSSEYIAGLITRMETAIERDPALAIGSAKEFVESICKGILIACKLPPTGSETLPQLVKAVREALDLSVSARTSDTLKQTLSGLASITQGLAELRGQLGSGHGHHPGTEKPAPYIARLSVNAAIALGVFLYDAHREVG
;
A
#
# COMPACT_ATOMS: atom_id res chain seq x y z
N MET A 1 12.35 -7.59 -12.98
CA MET A 1 11.20 -6.93 -13.62
C MET A 1 10.56 -6.04 -12.56
N SER A 2 10.29 -4.77 -12.86
CA SER A 2 9.67 -3.86 -11.88
C SER A 2 8.31 -4.45 -11.48
N ASP A 3 8.11 -4.70 -10.19
CA ASP A 3 6.87 -5.27 -9.67
C ASP A 3 5.78 -4.20 -9.84
N LYS A 4 4.89 -4.36 -10.81
CA LYS A 4 3.75 -3.46 -11.01
C LYS A 4 2.74 -3.75 -9.91
N MET A 5 2.41 -2.75 -9.12
CA MET A 5 1.41 -2.85 -8.07
C MET A 5 0.00 -2.58 -8.60
N ILE A 6 -0.16 -1.77 -9.65
CA ILE A 6 -1.46 -1.55 -10.29
C ILE A 6 -1.72 -2.63 -11.33
N SER A 7 -2.78 -3.41 -11.12
CA SER A 7 -3.13 -4.55 -11.97
C SER A 7 -3.62 -4.11 -13.35
N GLU A 8 -3.43 -4.98 -14.36
CA GLU A 8 -3.98 -4.75 -15.70
C GLU A 8 -5.50 -4.58 -15.68
N LEU A 9 -6.20 -5.31 -14.79
CA LEU A 9 -7.64 -5.21 -14.62
C LEU A 9 -8.06 -3.80 -14.17
N THR A 10 -7.36 -3.22 -13.19
CA THR A 10 -7.62 -1.85 -12.73
C THR A 10 -7.39 -0.83 -13.85
N ARG A 11 -6.31 -0.99 -14.62
CA ARG A 11 -6.01 -0.11 -15.76
C ARG A 11 -7.11 -0.15 -16.82
N ARG A 12 -7.54 -1.36 -17.21
CA ARG A 12 -8.64 -1.57 -18.17
C ARG A 12 -9.95 -0.95 -17.68
N ASN A 13 -10.36 -1.27 -16.45
CA ASN A 13 -11.60 -0.75 -15.87
C ASN A 13 -11.60 0.78 -15.78
N LEU A 14 -10.45 1.38 -15.47
CA LEU A 14 -10.30 2.83 -15.42
C LEU A 14 -10.52 3.46 -16.79
N PHE A 15 -9.83 2.97 -17.84
CA PHE A 15 -9.97 3.52 -19.18
C PHE A 15 -11.34 3.23 -19.80
N ASP A 16 -11.91 2.06 -19.55
CA ASP A 16 -13.26 1.73 -20.01
C ASP A 16 -14.31 2.66 -19.38
N GLU A 17 -14.20 2.98 -18.08
CA GLU A 17 -15.10 3.94 -17.44
C GLU A 17 -14.90 5.36 -17.99
N LEU A 18 -13.66 5.78 -18.25
CA LEU A 18 -13.37 7.08 -18.86
C LEU A 18 -13.97 7.21 -20.27
N ARG A 19 -13.88 6.14 -21.08
CA ARG A 19 -14.51 6.03 -22.41
C ARG A 19 -16.03 6.13 -22.32
N VAL A 20 -16.65 5.33 -21.45
CA VAL A 20 -18.12 5.33 -21.26
C VAL A 20 -18.63 6.71 -20.84
N ARG A 21 -17.84 7.44 -20.04
CA ARG A 21 -18.15 8.82 -19.61
C ARG A 21 -17.88 9.88 -20.68
N ASN A 22 -17.21 9.53 -21.78
CA ASN A 22 -16.65 10.48 -22.76
C ASN A 22 -15.83 11.59 -22.07
N THR A 23 -14.93 11.18 -21.18
CA THR A 23 -14.17 12.14 -20.36
C THR A 23 -13.16 12.90 -21.21
N ALA A 24 -13.25 14.23 -21.23
CA ALA A 24 -12.23 15.09 -21.83
C ALA A 24 -10.95 15.08 -20.97
N TRP A 25 -10.05 14.14 -21.21
CA TRP A 25 -8.87 13.89 -20.37
C TRP A 25 -7.91 15.09 -20.31
N SER A 26 -7.77 15.85 -21.40
CA SER A 26 -6.96 17.08 -21.47
C SER A 26 -7.62 18.32 -20.84
N GLY A 27 -8.87 18.20 -20.37
CA GLY A 27 -9.62 19.28 -19.76
C GLY A 27 -9.73 20.50 -20.69
N ARG A 28 -9.26 21.66 -20.22
CA ARG A 28 -9.27 22.92 -21.00
C ARG A 28 -7.99 23.16 -21.81
N LEU A 29 -7.02 22.27 -21.74
CA LEU A 29 -5.77 22.39 -22.51
C LEU A 29 -5.90 21.71 -23.87
N GLY A 30 -5.03 22.10 -24.81
CA GLY A 30 -4.76 21.28 -25.98
C GLY A 30 -4.21 19.90 -25.58
N GLU A 31 -4.46 18.89 -26.41
CA GLU A 31 -3.96 17.54 -26.13
C GLU A 31 -2.43 17.48 -26.13
N SER A 32 -1.78 18.27 -26.98
CA SER A 32 -0.32 18.45 -26.97
C SER A 32 0.17 19.08 -25.68
N ASP A 33 -0.44 20.21 -25.27
CA ASP A 33 -0.10 20.94 -24.04
C ASP A 33 -0.31 20.10 -22.78
N PHE A 34 -1.35 19.25 -22.75
CA PHE A 34 -1.57 18.31 -21.66
C PHE A 34 -0.47 17.25 -21.61
N LEU A 35 -0.20 16.60 -22.74
CA LEU A 35 0.71 15.46 -22.79
C LEU A 35 2.18 15.87 -22.62
N ASP A 36 2.60 17.06 -23.06
CA ASP A 36 3.98 17.60 -22.87
C ASP A 36 4.33 17.82 -21.39
N ARG A 37 3.31 17.84 -20.51
CA ARG A 37 3.50 17.94 -19.04
C ARG A 37 3.91 16.61 -18.41
N ILE A 38 3.71 15.50 -19.12
CA ILE A 38 3.94 14.12 -18.62
C ILE A 38 5.00 13.41 -19.46
N PHE A 39 5.01 13.63 -20.78
CA PHE A 39 5.83 12.91 -21.75
C PHE A 39 6.76 13.86 -22.52
N PRO A 40 7.99 13.44 -22.86
CA PRO A 40 8.86 14.19 -23.75
C PRO A 40 8.42 13.99 -25.21
N LEU A 41 7.31 14.60 -25.62
CA LEU A 41 6.66 14.33 -26.92
C LEU A 41 7.55 14.60 -28.14
N LYS A 42 8.52 15.50 -28.01
CA LYS A 42 9.47 15.83 -29.08
C LYS A 42 10.53 14.74 -29.31
N ASP A 43 10.76 13.90 -28.31
CA ASP A 43 11.71 12.79 -28.33
C ASP A 43 11.05 11.47 -28.74
N LEU A 44 9.71 11.41 -28.73
CA LEU A 44 8.95 10.24 -29.14
C LEU A 44 8.78 10.20 -30.68
N PRO A 45 8.87 9.02 -31.30
CA PRO A 45 8.78 8.88 -32.75
C PRO A 45 7.40 9.26 -33.26
N SER A 46 7.37 9.82 -34.46
CA SER A 46 6.13 10.00 -35.22
C SER A 46 5.70 8.68 -35.87
N HIS A 47 4.38 8.47 -35.97
CA HIS A 47 3.78 7.43 -36.81
C HIS A 47 3.32 7.96 -38.18
N ASP A 48 3.40 9.27 -38.41
CA ASP A 48 3.13 9.91 -39.69
C ASP A 48 4.43 10.40 -40.33
N HIS A 49 4.79 9.86 -41.49
CA HIS A 49 5.96 10.28 -42.26
C HIS A 49 6.07 11.79 -42.56
N ARG A 50 4.97 12.56 -42.46
CA ARG A 50 4.94 14.02 -42.63
C ARG A 50 5.46 14.79 -41.42
N GLN A 51 5.50 14.15 -40.25
CA GLN A 51 5.86 14.76 -38.98
C GLN A 51 7.21 14.23 -38.49
N SER A 52 7.89 15.04 -37.67
CA SER A 52 9.20 14.69 -37.14
C SER A 52 9.14 13.91 -35.82
N ASN A 53 8.05 14.06 -35.06
CA ASN A 53 7.88 13.47 -33.73
C ASN A 53 6.40 13.38 -33.35
N MET A 54 6.12 12.75 -32.21
CA MET A 54 4.76 12.58 -31.70
C MET A 54 4.03 13.91 -31.46
N MET A 55 4.74 14.96 -31.05
CA MET A 55 4.15 16.30 -30.90
C MET A 55 3.52 16.79 -32.22
N GLY A 56 4.23 16.60 -33.34
CA GLY A 56 3.72 16.93 -34.68
C GLY A 56 2.48 16.10 -35.06
N ASP A 57 2.45 14.82 -34.69
CA ASP A 57 1.29 13.95 -34.94
C ASP A 57 0.06 14.45 -34.20
N ILE A 58 0.19 14.74 -32.89
CA ILE A 58 -0.91 15.20 -32.05
C ILE A 58 -1.45 16.53 -32.58
N TRP A 59 -0.57 17.50 -32.85
CA TRP A 59 -1.00 18.79 -33.40
C TRP A 59 -1.79 18.61 -34.71
N MET A 60 -1.27 17.80 -35.63
CA MET A 60 -1.92 17.58 -36.92
C MET A 60 -3.28 16.87 -36.77
N HIS A 61 -3.33 15.78 -36.02
CA HIS A 61 -4.48 14.87 -36.01
C HIS A 61 -5.52 15.17 -34.94
N ARG A 62 -5.15 15.88 -33.87
CA ARG A 62 -6.05 16.17 -32.74
C ARG A 62 -6.41 17.64 -32.61
N GLU A 63 -5.57 18.55 -33.14
CA GLU A 63 -5.77 20.00 -32.97
C GLU A 63 -6.08 20.70 -34.30
N HIS A 64 -5.47 20.25 -35.41
CA HIS A 64 -5.71 20.84 -36.72
C HIS A 64 -6.83 20.15 -37.50
N PHE A 65 -6.75 18.82 -37.70
CA PHE A 65 -7.73 18.06 -38.48
C PHE A 65 -8.78 17.34 -37.63
N VAL A 66 -8.46 16.98 -36.38
CA VAL A 66 -9.36 16.29 -35.44
C VAL A 66 -9.93 14.99 -36.03
N ASP A 67 -9.07 14.14 -36.60
CA ASP A 67 -9.43 12.93 -37.35
C ASP A 67 -9.08 11.62 -36.63
N TRP A 68 -8.46 11.67 -35.47
CA TRP A 68 -8.31 10.52 -34.57
C TRP A 68 -9.51 10.39 -33.60
N PRO A 69 -9.72 9.24 -32.94
CA PRO A 69 -10.71 9.10 -31.87
C PRO A 69 -10.37 9.96 -30.64
N ASP A 70 -11.35 10.36 -29.83
CA ASP A 70 -11.12 11.17 -28.62
C ASP A 70 -10.39 10.43 -27.49
N ASP A 71 -10.42 9.10 -27.52
CA ASP A 71 -9.82 8.20 -26.54
C ASP A 71 -8.52 7.54 -27.05
N TRP A 72 -7.98 8.01 -28.19
CA TRP A 72 -6.78 7.45 -28.83
C TRP A 72 -5.60 7.27 -27.87
N VAL A 73 -5.48 8.16 -26.87
CA VAL A 73 -4.41 8.20 -25.88
C VAL A 73 -4.31 6.90 -25.07
N TYR A 74 -5.41 6.19 -24.86
CA TYR A 74 -5.43 4.96 -24.07
C TYR A 74 -4.86 3.75 -24.81
N ASP A 75 -4.79 3.81 -26.15
CA ASP A 75 -4.35 2.72 -27.01
C ASP A 75 -3.04 3.02 -27.77
N ASP A 76 -2.49 4.24 -27.65
CA ASP A 76 -1.25 4.62 -28.32
C ASP A 76 -0.03 3.90 -27.71
N GLY A 77 0.62 3.07 -28.53
CA GLY A 77 1.77 2.26 -28.10
C GLY A 77 3.04 3.05 -27.74
N ARG A 78 3.13 4.35 -28.04
CA ARG A 78 4.26 5.20 -27.63
C ARG A 78 4.10 5.69 -26.20
N LEU A 79 2.86 5.95 -25.76
CA LEU A 79 2.53 6.32 -24.38
C LEU A 79 2.38 5.08 -23.50
N ASP A 80 1.84 4.01 -24.08
CA ASP A 80 1.66 2.68 -23.50
C ASP A 80 1.03 2.75 -22.11
N LEU A 81 -0.05 3.53 -21.94
CA LEU A 81 -0.70 3.72 -20.63
C LEU A 81 -1.19 2.40 -20.01
N MET A 82 -1.39 1.36 -20.81
CA MET A 82 -1.76 0.02 -20.35
C MET A 82 -0.58 -0.74 -19.73
N HIS A 83 0.63 -0.58 -20.27
CA HIS A 83 1.80 -1.32 -19.82
C HIS A 83 2.96 -0.45 -19.30
N CYS A 84 2.75 0.85 -19.13
CA CYS A 84 3.71 1.77 -18.54
C CYS A 84 3.96 1.47 -17.05
N LYS A 85 4.96 2.13 -16.47
CA LYS A 85 5.21 2.10 -15.02
C LYS A 85 4.03 2.74 -14.26
N ASP A 86 3.79 2.29 -13.04
CA ASP A 86 2.68 2.77 -12.22
C ASP A 86 2.80 4.28 -11.95
N GLU A 87 4.01 4.80 -11.75
CA GLU A 87 4.23 6.23 -11.54
C GLU A 87 3.74 7.06 -12.72
N LEU A 88 3.94 6.56 -13.96
CA LEU A 88 3.54 7.29 -15.16
C LEU A 88 2.02 7.32 -15.33
N LEU A 89 1.35 6.19 -15.07
CA LEU A 89 -0.11 6.13 -15.04
C LEU A 89 -0.66 7.10 -13.98
N LEU A 90 -0.12 7.04 -12.77
CA LEU A 90 -0.58 7.88 -11.66
C LEU A 90 -0.35 9.37 -11.95
N SER A 91 0.78 9.73 -12.57
CA SER A 91 1.03 11.09 -13.06
C SER A 91 -0.02 11.53 -14.09
N PHE A 92 -0.40 10.67 -15.03
CA PHE A 92 -1.44 10.96 -16.00
C PHE A 92 -2.80 11.25 -15.32
N LEU A 93 -3.22 10.40 -14.38
CA LEU A 93 -4.47 10.60 -13.63
C LEU A 93 -4.44 11.87 -12.77
N CYS A 94 -3.33 12.14 -12.09
CA CYS A 94 -3.12 13.38 -11.34
C CYS A 94 -3.21 14.62 -12.23
N GLU A 95 -2.63 14.56 -13.43
CA GLU A 95 -2.64 15.68 -14.36
C GLU A 95 -4.05 15.95 -14.90
N MET A 96 -4.85 14.92 -15.15
CA MET A 96 -6.27 15.09 -15.52
C MET A 96 -7.00 15.97 -14.49
N ILE A 97 -6.81 15.76 -13.19
CA ILE A 97 -7.48 16.57 -12.15
C ILE A 97 -6.68 17.79 -11.68
N HIS A 98 -5.59 18.14 -12.37
CA HIS A 98 -4.77 19.28 -11.99
C HIS A 98 -5.54 20.61 -12.20
N PRO A 99 -5.44 21.60 -11.28
CA PRO A 99 -6.21 22.86 -11.38
C PRO A 99 -5.98 23.68 -12.66
N VAL A 100 -4.83 23.51 -13.32
CA VAL A 100 -4.55 24.15 -14.63
C VAL A 100 -5.27 23.43 -15.76
N VAL A 101 -5.46 22.13 -15.67
CA VAL A 101 -6.16 21.30 -16.66
C VAL A 101 -7.67 21.41 -16.50
N ARG A 102 -8.16 21.47 -15.26
CA ARG A 102 -9.59 21.44 -14.95
C ARG A 102 -9.89 22.39 -13.79
N SER A 103 -10.92 23.22 -13.96
CA SER A 103 -11.28 24.26 -12.97
C SER A 103 -12.59 24.02 -12.23
N ASP A 104 -13.45 23.14 -12.74
CA ASP A 104 -14.72 22.78 -12.10
C ASP A 104 -14.44 21.80 -10.95
N GLU A 105 -14.76 22.23 -9.72
CA GLU A 105 -14.55 21.43 -8.51
C GLU A 105 -15.42 20.17 -8.47
N LYS A 106 -16.61 20.22 -9.07
CA LYS A 106 -17.50 19.06 -9.14
C LYS A 106 -16.94 18.02 -10.10
N GLU A 107 -16.44 18.45 -11.25
CA GLU A 107 -15.81 17.55 -12.22
C GLU A 107 -14.54 16.91 -11.65
N ILE A 108 -13.73 17.68 -10.92
CA ILE A 108 -12.56 17.17 -10.20
C ILE A 108 -12.98 16.14 -9.14
N ALA A 109 -14.00 16.43 -8.34
CA ALA A 109 -14.49 15.51 -7.31
C ALA A 109 -15.05 14.21 -7.91
N ASP A 110 -15.81 14.30 -9.00
CA ASP A 110 -16.38 13.15 -9.70
C ASP A 110 -15.28 12.27 -10.29
N LEU A 111 -14.25 12.84 -10.92
CA LEU A 111 -13.09 12.09 -11.43
C LEU A 111 -12.25 11.49 -10.32
N LEU A 112 -12.04 12.23 -9.23
CA LEU A 112 -11.30 11.74 -8.07
C LEU A 112 -11.98 10.51 -7.45
N ASP A 113 -13.32 10.48 -7.37
CA ASP A 113 -14.07 9.30 -6.93
C ASP A 113 -13.84 8.12 -7.87
N VAL A 114 -13.92 8.34 -9.20
CA VAL A 114 -13.63 7.31 -10.21
C VAL A 114 -12.24 6.71 -10.02
N PHE A 115 -11.23 7.57 -9.94
CA PHE A 115 -9.84 7.14 -9.80
C PHE A 115 -9.65 6.37 -8.49
N ASN A 116 -10.09 6.91 -7.36
CA ASN A 116 -9.88 6.28 -6.07
C ASN A 116 -10.66 4.97 -5.89
N ARG A 117 -11.83 4.85 -6.51
CA ARG A 117 -12.62 3.62 -6.49
C ARG A 117 -11.93 2.48 -7.25
N HIS A 118 -11.31 2.75 -8.39
CA HIS A 118 -10.54 1.75 -9.14
C HIS A 118 -9.19 1.47 -8.49
N LEU A 119 -8.44 2.51 -8.12
CA LEU A 119 -7.11 2.39 -7.52
C LEU A 119 -7.15 1.73 -6.13
N ALA A 120 -8.27 1.79 -5.41
CA ALA A 120 -8.40 1.21 -4.08
C ALA A 120 -8.15 -0.30 -4.05
N GLY A 121 -8.50 -1.03 -5.12
CA GLY A 121 -8.25 -2.48 -5.23
C GLY A 121 -6.77 -2.84 -5.19
N ASP A 122 -5.93 -1.94 -5.71
CA ASP A 122 -4.48 -2.08 -5.77
C ASP A 122 -3.75 -1.27 -4.69
N GLY A 123 -4.49 -0.74 -3.71
CA GLY A 123 -3.93 -0.06 -2.55
C GLY A 123 -3.46 1.37 -2.81
N TYR A 124 -3.89 2.02 -3.90
CA TYR A 124 -3.57 3.42 -4.20
C TYR A 124 -4.77 4.35 -3.98
N GLU A 125 -4.47 5.61 -3.65
CA GLU A 125 -5.39 6.73 -3.75
C GLU A 125 -4.66 7.99 -4.21
N LEU A 126 -5.37 8.84 -4.94
CA LEU A 126 -4.98 10.21 -5.17
C LEU A 126 -5.50 11.05 -4.01
N SER A 127 -4.58 11.79 -3.39
CA SER A 127 -4.88 12.66 -2.25
C SER A 127 -4.27 14.04 -2.44
N PRO A 128 -4.85 15.11 -1.85
CA PRO A 128 -4.23 16.43 -1.87
C PRO A 128 -2.82 16.38 -1.30
N SER A 129 -1.85 16.88 -2.07
CA SER A 129 -0.42 16.89 -1.71
C SER A 129 0.10 18.29 -1.44
N THR A 130 -0.33 19.25 -2.25
CA THR A 130 0.02 20.66 -2.14
C THR A 130 -1.13 21.50 -2.71
N TYR A 131 -0.95 22.82 -2.77
CA TYR A 131 -1.94 23.76 -3.26
C TYR A 131 -1.30 24.80 -4.19
N ILE A 132 -2.03 25.18 -5.23
CA ILE A 132 -1.71 26.32 -6.09
C ILE A 132 -2.91 27.26 -6.12
N SER A 133 -2.69 28.53 -5.75
CA SER A 133 -3.77 29.54 -5.70
C SER A 133 -5.02 29.09 -4.93
N GLY A 134 -4.83 28.35 -3.82
CA GLY A 134 -5.92 27.81 -2.99
C GLY A 134 -6.62 26.57 -3.56
N LYS A 135 -6.20 26.07 -4.74
CA LYS A 135 -6.72 24.84 -5.35
C LYS A 135 -5.78 23.65 -5.07
N PRO A 136 -6.31 22.46 -4.73
CA PRO A 136 -5.47 21.31 -4.41
C PRO A 136 -4.77 20.75 -5.65
N ILE A 137 -3.51 20.35 -5.48
CA ILE A 137 -2.78 19.49 -6.41
C ILE A 137 -2.73 18.09 -5.80
N TYR A 138 -3.24 17.11 -6.53
CA TYR A 138 -3.30 15.73 -6.08
C TYR A 138 -2.02 14.99 -6.42
N ALA A 139 -1.56 14.13 -5.52
CA ALA A 139 -0.54 13.14 -5.79
C ALA A 139 -1.05 11.76 -5.40
N ALA A 140 -0.62 10.76 -6.14
CA ALA A 140 -0.84 9.38 -5.77
C ALA A 140 -0.04 9.04 -4.50
N ARG A 141 -0.70 8.34 -3.60
CA ARG A 141 -0.07 7.68 -2.47
C ARG A 141 -0.65 6.29 -2.33
N LEU A 142 0.07 5.40 -1.66
CA LEU A 142 -0.56 4.20 -1.15
C LEU A 142 -1.66 4.64 -0.18
N ARG A 143 -2.87 4.10 -0.34
CA ARG A 143 -3.93 4.23 0.67
C ARG A 143 -3.30 3.84 1.99
N HIS A 144 -3.36 4.75 2.95
CA HIS A 144 -2.88 4.44 4.29
C HIS A 144 -3.81 3.39 4.91
N ALA A 145 -3.50 2.11 4.63
CA ALA A 145 -3.47 1.08 5.65
C ALA A 145 -2.05 1.07 6.26
N GLY A 146 -1.57 2.26 6.69
CA GLY A 146 -0.16 2.48 7.02
C GLY A 146 0.77 2.28 5.81
N ILE A 147 2.06 2.53 5.99
CA ILE A 147 3.07 1.72 5.29
C ILE A 147 2.57 0.28 5.41
N SER A 148 2.50 -0.51 4.33
CA SER A 148 2.16 -1.92 4.46
C SER A 148 3.32 -2.58 5.20
N GLN A 149 3.32 -2.45 6.52
CA GLN A 149 4.02 -3.29 7.48
C GLN A 149 3.80 -4.73 7.05
N VAL A 150 2.64 -5.03 6.49
CA VAL A 150 2.33 -6.34 5.92
C VAL A 150 3.19 -6.72 4.71
N ALA A 151 3.54 -5.80 3.81
CA ALA A 151 4.51 -6.07 2.74
C ALA A 151 5.91 -6.38 3.31
N ILE A 152 6.31 -5.67 4.37
CA ILE A 152 7.56 -5.95 5.10
C ILE A 152 7.47 -7.33 5.79
N ALA A 153 6.35 -7.63 6.46
CA ALA A 153 6.10 -8.93 7.08
C ALA A 153 6.11 -10.05 6.05
N ARG A 154 5.56 -9.82 4.85
CA ARG A 154 5.50 -10.79 3.76
C ARG A 154 6.90 -11.07 3.22
N LYS A 155 7.75 -10.05 3.14
CA LYS A 155 9.18 -10.23 2.86
C LYS A 155 9.85 -11.11 3.93
N VAL A 156 9.64 -10.83 5.21
CA VAL A 156 10.16 -11.64 6.32
C VAL A 156 9.65 -13.10 6.25
N ALA A 157 8.37 -13.31 5.96
CA ALA A 157 7.79 -14.64 5.82
C ALA A 157 8.40 -15.44 4.65
N ASN A 158 8.68 -14.77 3.53
CA ASN A 158 9.37 -15.36 2.38
C ASN A 158 10.83 -15.70 2.72
N GLU A 159 11.54 -14.83 3.44
CA GLU A 159 12.91 -15.10 3.89
C GLU A 159 12.97 -16.28 4.89
N LEU A 160 11.96 -16.41 5.76
CA LEU A 160 11.74 -17.58 6.61
C LEU A 160 11.32 -18.85 5.85
N SER A 161 11.02 -18.75 4.55
CA SER A 161 10.44 -19.82 3.73
C SER A 161 9.19 -20.46 4.38
N SER A 162 8.38 -19.68 5.08
CA SER A 162 7.23 -20.18 5.85
C SER A 162 5.89 -19.82 5.20
N GLU A 163 5.33 -20.77 4.45
CA GLU A 163 3.97 -20.65 3.88
C GLU A 163 2.91 -20.38 4.96
N TYR A 164 3.12 -20.93 6.16
CA TYR A 164 2.24 -20.71 7.30
C TYR A 164 2.21 -19.24 7.74
N ILE A 165 3.37 -18.60 7.90
CA ILE A 165 3.47 -17.19 8.30
C ILE A 165 2.89 -16.28 7.19
N ALA A 166 3.17 -16.59 5.93
CA ALA A 166 2.57 -15.87 4.80
C ALA A 166 1.03 -15.97 4.80
N GLY A 167 0.48 -17.13 5.16
CA GLY A 167 -0.95 -17.34 5.35
C GLY A 167 -1.53 -16.49 6.50
N LEU A 168 -0.83 -16.39 7.64
CA LEU A 168 -1.24 -15.53 8.76
C LEU A 168 -1.28 -14.04 8.37
N ILE A 169 -0.30 -13.60 7.60
CA ILE A 169 -0.20 -12.23 7.07
C ILE A 169 -1.40 -11.89 6.19
N THR A 170 -1.70 -12.73 5.20
CA THR A 170 -2.88 -12.56 4.34
C THR A 170 -4.18 -12.60 5.13
N ARG A 171 -4.28 -13.48 6.15
CA ARG A 171 -5.45 -13.56 7.03
C ARG A 171 -5.64 -12.28 7.83
N MET A 172 -4.56 -11.70 8.39
CA MET A 172 -4.62 -10.42 9.10
C MET A 172 -5.16 -9.31 8.20
N GLU A 173 -4.63 -9.16 6.99
CA GLU A 173 -5.07 -8.12 6.03
C GLU A 173 -6.55 -8.22 5.68
N THR A 174 -6.96 -9.41 5.24
CA THR A 174 -8.31 -9.64 4.71
C THR A 174 -9.37 -9.56 5.81
N ALA A 175 -8.99 -9.83 7.06
CA ALA A 175 -9.89 -9.81 8.21
C ALA A 175 -10.07 -8.42 8.83
N ILE A 176 -9.16 -7.46 8.63
CA ILE A 176 -9.22 -6.15 9.31
C ILE A 176 -10.59 -5.46 9.21
N GLU A 177 -11.21 -5.48 8.04
CA GLU A 177 -12.53 -4.85 7.82
C GLU A 177 -13.69 -5.82 8.06
N ARG A 178 -13.51 -7.09 7.68
CA ARG A 178 -14.61 -8.08 7.63
C ARG A 178 -14.82 -8.82 8.95
N ASP A 179 -13.74 -9.06 9.67
CA ASP A 179 -13.71 -9.74 10.96
C ASP A 179 -12.54 -9.21 11.83
N PRO A 180 -12.70 -8.01 12.44
CA PRO A 180 -11.65 -7.39 13.24
C PRO A 180 -11.16 -8.27 14.40
N ALA A 181 -12.02 -9.12 14.97
CA ALA A 181 -11.66 -10.04 16.05
C ALA A 181 -10.74 -11.17 15.55
N LEU A 182 -10.97 -11.68 14.34
CA LEU A 182 -10.08 -12.63 13.67
C LEU A 182 -8.72 -12.01 13.34
N ALA A 183 -8.70 -10.75 12.89
CA ALA A 183 -7.46 -10.02 12.61
C ALA A 183 -6.59 -9.89 13.89
N ILE A 184 -7.20 -9.53 15.02
CA ILE A 184 -6.50 -9.43 16.33
C ILE A 184 -5.96 -10.81 16.76
N GLY A 185 -6.73 -11.87 16.59
CA GLY A 185 -6.26 -13.23 16.87
C GLY A 185 -5.06 -13.65 16.01
N SER A 186 -5.16 -13.38 14.71
CA SER A 186 -4.09 -13.69 13.75
C SER A 186 -2.82 -12.88 14.03
N ALA A 187 -2.95 -11.65 14.52
CA ALA A 187 -1.82 -10.80 14.94
C ALA A 187 -1.03 -11.41 16.11
N LYS A 188 -1.72 -11.94 17.12
CA LYS A 188 -1.07 -12.66 18.22
C LYS A 188 -0.36 -13.94 17.71
N GLU A 189 -1.07 -14.74 16.91
CA GLU A 189 -0.54 -15.98 16.33
C GLU A 189 0.71 -15.73 15.47
N PHE A 190 0.73 -14.63 14.72
CA PHE A 190 1.90 -14.21 13.93
C PHE A 190 3.14 -14.00 14.81
N VAL A 191 3.04 -13.19 15.89
CA VAL A 191 4.19 -12.93 16.77
C VAL A 191 4.63 -14.20 17.51
N GLU A 192 3.67 -15.01 17.99
CA GLU A 192 4.00 -16.30 18.63
C GLU A 192 4.79 -17.21 17.68
N SER A 193 4.39 -17.26 16.40
CA SER A 193 5.03 -18.10 15.39
C SER A 193 6.45 -17.64 15.08
N ILE A 194 6.67 -16.32 14.95
CA ILE A 194 7.99 -15.74 14.78
C ILE A 194 8.88 -16.06 15.99
N CYS A 195 8.39 -15.83 17.21
CA CYS A 195 9.16 -16.09 18.43
C CYS A 195 9.54 -17.57 18.57
N LYS A 196 8.60 -18.48 18.31
CA LYS A 196 8.86 -19.94 18.33
C LYS A 196 9.92 -20.31 17.29
N GLY A 197 9.84 -19.76 16.07
CA GLY A 197 10.83 -19.99 15.02
C GLY A 197 12.23 -19.55 15.43
N ILE A 198 12.37 -18.33 15.96
CA ILE A 198 13.66 -17.79 16.44
C ILE A 198 14.22 -18.66 17.57
N LEU A 199 13.41 -19.01 18.58
CA LEU A 199 13.84 -19.83 19.71
C LEU A 199 14.35 -21.21 19.28
N ILE A 200 13.67 -21.85 18.31
CA ILE A 200 14.12 -23.11 17.72
C ILE A 200 15.46 -22.92 17.00
N ALA A 201 15.63 -21.85 16.22
CA ALA A 201 16.90 -21.54 15.56
C ALA A 201 18.05 -21.29 16.56
N CYS A 202 17.75 -20.67 17.70
CA CYS A 202 18.67 -20.48 18.82
C CYS A 202 18.90 -21.75 19.67
N LYS A 203 18.35 -22.91 19.28
CA LYS A 203 18.43 -24.20 20.02
C LYS A 203 17.82 -24.15 21.43
N LEU A 204 16.82 -23.31 21.63
CA LEU A 204 16.07 -23.13 22.87
C LEU A 204 14.57 -23.37 22.63
N PRO A 205 14.15 -24.60 22.24
CA PRO A 205 12.77 -24.84 21.85
C PRO A 205 11.78 -24.56 23.01
N PRO A 206 10.67 -23.86 22.75
CA PRO A 206 9.66 -23.59 23.77
C PRO A 206 8.91 -24.87 24.19
N THR A 207 8.42 -24.90 25.42
CA THR A 207 7.68 -26.03 26.04
C THR A 207 6.24 -26.16 25.54
N GLY A 208 5.70 -25.13 24.90
CA GLY A 208 4.35 -25.11 24.32
C GLY A 208 3.27 -24.53 25.25
N SER A 209 3.62 -24.24 26.50
CA SER A 209 2.72 -23.63 27.50
C SER A 209 2.94 -22.13 27.67
N GLU A 210 3.95 -21.58 27.00
CA GLU A 210 4.34 -20.18 27.15
C GLU A 210 3.30 -19.23 26.57
N THR A 211 3.00 -18.20 27.35
CA THR A 211 2.26 -17.02 26.89
C THR A 211 3.11 -16.17 25.95
N LEU A 212 2.46 -15.34 25.12
CA LEU A 212 3.16 -14.42 24.22
C LEU A 212 4.21 -13.54 24.94
N PRO A 213 3.92 -12.93 26.11
CA PRO A 213 4.94 -12.19 26.87
C PRO A 213 6.15 -13.04 27.28
N GLN A 214 5.93 -14.30 27.67
CA GLN A 214 7.02 -15.23 28.01
C GLN A 214 7.87 -15.58 26.79
N LEU A 215 7.25 -15.80 25.62
CA LEU A 215 7.97 -16.07 24.37
C LEU A 215 8.83 -14.88 23.94
N VAL A 216 8.29 -13.66 23.94
CA VAL A 216 9.06 -12.46 23.57
C VAL A 216 10.20 -12.21 24.55
N LYS A 217 9.98 -12.42 25.85
CA LYS A 217 11.04 -12.33 26.85
C LYS A 217 12.18 -13.32 26.57
N ALA A 218 11.84 -14.59 26.30
CA ALA A 218 12.82 -15.62 26.00
C ALA A 218 13.62 -15.30 24.73
N VAL A 219 12.98 -14.79 23.67
CA VAL A 219 13.68 -14.34 22.44
C VAL A 219 14.65 -13.21 22.75
N ARG A 220 14.24 -12.21 23.53
CA ARG A 220 15.11 -11.08 23.91
C ARG A 220 16.34 -11.54 24.69
N GLU A 221 16.18 -12.51 25.59
CA GLU A 221 17.30 -13.10 26.33
C GLU A 221 18.21 -13.92 25.42
N ALA A 222 17.64 -14.71 24.50
CA ALA A 222 18.40 -15.53 23.54
C ALA A 222 19.22 -14.70 22.53
N LEU A 223 18.71 -13.52 22.15
CA LEU A 223 19.38 -12.59 21.22
C LEU A 223 20.31 -11.59 21.92
N ASP A 224 20.49 -11.71 23.23
CA ASP A 224 21.18 -10.72 24.09
C ASP A 224 20.73 -9.27 23.80
N LEU A 225 19.44 -9.07 23.55
CA LEU A 225 18.80 -7.75 23.54
C LEU A 225 18.62 -7.22 24.97
N SER A 226 19.40 -7.76 25.90
CA SER A 226 19.42 -7.40 27.30
C SER A 226 20.18 -6.09 27.45
N VAL A 227 19.60 -5.20 28.23
CA VAL A 227 20.16 -3.88 28.46
C VAL A 227 21.36 -4.03 29.39
N SER A 228 22.57 -3.88 28.87
CA SER A 228 23.77 -3.73 29.71
C SER A 228 23.77 -2.38 30.45
N ALA A 229 24.56 -2.25 31.52
CA ALA A 229 24.72 -0.99 32.27
C ALA A 229 25.18 0.21 31.40
N ARG A 230 25.76 -0.04 30.22
CA ARG A 230 26.20 0.98 29.24
C ARG A 230 25.15 1.36 28.19
N THR A 231 24.00 0.71 28.21
CA THR A 231 22.90 0.99 27.28
C THR A 231 22.24 2.31 27.66
N SER A 232 22.01 3.20 26.69
CA SER A 232 21.36 4.49 26.93
C SER A 232 19.98 4.30 27.53
N ASP A 233 19.58 5.21 28.43
CA ASP A 233 18.27 5.15 29.08
C ASP A 233 17.11 5.27 28.07
N THR A 234 17.35 5.95 26.93
CA THR A 234 16.42 5.98 25.80
C THR A 234 16.19 4.59 25.21
N LEU A 235 17.25 3.81 24.96
CA LEU A 235 17.11 2.47 24.39
C LEU A 235 16.41 1.51 25.38
N LYS A 236 16.69 1.65 26.69
CA LYS A 236 15.95 0.93 27.75
C LYS A 236 14.46 1.19 27.66
N GLN A 237 14.08 2.46 27.55
CA GLN A 237 12.70 2.88 27.48
C GLN A 237 12.02 2.35 26.21
N THR A 238 12.70 2.40 25.06
CA THR A 238 12.18 1.84 23.80
C THR A 238 11.95 0.33 23.90
N LEU A 239 12.90 -0.43 24.45
CA LEU A 239 12.76 -1.88 24.65
C LEU A 239 11.69 -2.23 25.70
N SER A 240 11.48 -1.38 26.70
CA SER A 240 10.36 -1.51 27.63
C SER A 240 9.02 -1.30 26.93
N GLY A 241 8.95 -0.38 25.96
CA GLY A 241 7.78 -0.18 25.11
C GLY A 241 7.37 -1.44 24.35
N LEU A 242 8.33 -2.24 23.87
CA LEU A 242 8.04 -3.53 23.23
C LEU A 242 7.34 -4.52 24.18
N ALA A 243 7.72 -4.52 25.47
CA ALA A 243 7.06 -5.36 26.46
C ALA A 243 5.60 -4.91 26.68
N SER A 244 5.35 -3.61 26.73
CA SER A 244 3.99 -3.05 26.82
C SER A 244 3.14 -3.38 25.58
N ILE A 245 3.72 -3.29 24.38
CA ILE A 245 3.03 -3.69 23.14
C ILE A 245 2.70 -5.18 23.17
N THR A 246 3.65 -6.02 23.58
CA THR A 246 3.47 -7.48 23.68
C THR A 246 2.34 -7.83 24.64
N GLN A 247 2.31 -7.18 25.81
CA GLN A 247 1.27 -7.36 26.81
C GLN A 247 -0.09 -6.91 26.26
N GLY A 248 -0.16 -5.74 25.62
CA GLY A 248 -1.38 -5.24 24.98
C GLY A 248 -1.92 -6.18 23.91
N LEU A 249 -1.07 -6.76 23.07
CA LEU A 249 -1.49 -7.74 22.05
C LEU A 249 -2.06 -9.02 22.67
N ALA A 250 -1.45 -9.51 23.75
CA ALA A 250 -1.94 -10.68 24.46
C ALA A 250 -3.33 -10.43 25.10
N GLU A 251 -3.52 -9.26 25.71
CA GLU A 251 -4.77 -8.86 26.35
C GLU A 251 -5.89 -8.56 25.36
N LEU A 252 -5.59 -7.85 24.26
CA LEU A 252 -6.57 -7.54 23.21
C LEU A 252 -7.15 -8.81 22.59
N ARG A 253 -6.36 -9.86 22.43
CA ARG A 253 -6.88 -11.17 22.00
C ARG A 253 -7.83 -11.78 23.04
N GLY A 254 -7.49 -11.69 24.33
CA GLY A 254 -8.35 -12.21 25.40
C GLY A 254 -9.68 -11.48 25.53
N GLN A 255 -9.68 -10.16 25.33
CA GLN A 255 -10.87 -9.31 25.49
C GLN A 255 -11.73 -9.19 24.22
N LEU A 256 -11.09 -9.21 23.04
CA LEU A 256 -11.74 -8.83 21.77
C LEU A 256 -11.59 -9.88 20.67
N GLY A 257 -10.93 -11.00 20.95
CA GLY A 257 -10.71 -12.06 19.98
C GLY A 257 -11.72 -13.21 20.10
N SER A 258 -12.01 -13.86 18.98
CA SER A 258 -12.83 -15.08 18.84
C SER A 258 -12.51 -16.33 19.71
N GLY A 259 -11.56 -16.27 20.66
CA GLY A 259 -10.98 -17.44 21.33
C GLY A 259 -11.83 -18.10 22.43
N HIS A 260 -12.79 -17.38 22.98
CA HIS A 260 -13.71 -17.88 24.00
C HIS A 260 -15.12 -17.44 23.64
N GLY A 261 -16.10 -18.34 23.61
CA GLY A 261 -17.46 -18.05 23.16
C GLY A 261 -18.01 -16.75 23.74
N HIS A 262 -18.22 -15.76 22.88
CA HIS A 262 -18.74 -14.45 23.26
C HIS A 262 -20.25 -14.54 23.48
N HIS A 263 -20.79 -13.82 24.45
CA HIS A 263 -22.24 -13.65 24.56
C HIS A 263 -22.78 -13.04 23.26
N PRO A 264 -24.01 -13.38 22.81
CA PRO A 264 -24.59 -12.87 21.56
C PRO A 264 -24.67 -11.33 21.44
N GLY A 265 -24.51 -10.60 22.53
CA GLY A 265 -24.49 -9.13 22.58
C GLY A 265 -23.11 -8.49 22.73
N THR A 266 -22.01 -9.24 22.56
CA THR A 266 -20.66 -8.68 22.70
C THR A 266 -20.32 -7.84 21.47
N GLU A 267 -20.01 -6.56 21.68
CA GLU A 267 -19.74 -5.61 20.61
C GLU A 267 -18.46 -6.00 19.86
N LYS A 268 -18.52 -6.02 18.51
CA LYS A 268 -17.36 -6.36 17.69
C LYS A 268 -16.30 -5.25 17.81
N PRO A 269 -15.01 -5.59 17.89
CA PRO A 269 -13.96 -4.58 17.89
C PRO A 269 -14.01 -3.73 16.62
N ALA A 270 -13.79 -2.43 16.77
CA ALA A 270 -13.77 -1.53 15.63
C ALA A 270 -12.57 -1.83 14.70
N PRO A 271 -12.71 -1.71 13.36
CA PRO A 271 -11.63 -2.01 12.41
C PRO A 271 -10.32 -1.25 12.68
N TYR A 272 -10.38 -0.05 13.23
CA TYR A 272 -9.17 0.72 13.56
C TYR A 272 -8.38 0.12 14.74
N ILE A 273 -9.04 -0.57 15.68
CA ILE A 273 -8.39 -1.30 16.78
C ILE A 273 -7.69 -2.57 16.24
N ALA A 274 -8.32 -3.26 15.29
CA ALA A 274 -7.70 -4.38 14.59
C ALA A 274 -6.46 -3.93 13.80
N ARG A 275 -6.54 -2.80 13.08
CA ARG A 275 -5.37 -2.20 12.40
C ARG A 275 -4.23 -1.89 13.35
N LEU A 276 -4.53 -1.28 14.51
CA LEU A 276 -3.52 -1.01 15.52
C LEU A 276 -2.82 -2.30 15.97
N SER A 277 -3.60 -3.34 16.26
CA SER A 277 -3.09 -4.63 16.71
C SER A 277 -2.22 -5.32 15.66
N VAL A 278 -2.69 -5.37 14.40
CA VAL A 278 -1.94 -5.96 13.28
C VAL A 278 -0.63 -5.21 13.05
N ASN A 279 -0.67 -3.87 13.03
CA ASN A 279 0.53 -3.07 12.79
C ASN A 279 1.55 -3.22 13.94
N ALA A 280 1.10 -3.25 15.18
CA ALA A 280 1.95 -3.46 16.34
C ALA A 280 2.60 -4.86 16.34
N ALA A 281 1.82 -5.90 16.01
CA ALA A 281 2.31 -7.27 15.88
C ALA A 281 3.37 -7.41 14.78
N ILE A 282 3.13 -6.79 13.63
CA ILE A 282 4.08 -6.83 12.53
C ILE A 282 5.38 -6.10 12.88
N ALA A 283 5.29 -4.88 13.40
CA ALA A 283 6.48 -4.11 13.77
C ALA A 283 7.34 -4.88 14.79
N LEU A 284 6.70 -5.53 15.78
CA LEU A 284 7.38 -6.38 16.75
C LEU A 284 8.01 -7.62 16.11
N GLY A 285 7.25 -8.36 15.30
CA GLY A 285 7.73 -9.60 14.68
C GLY A 285 8.88 -9.37 13.70
N VAL A 286 8.78 -8.34 12.85
CA VAL A 286 9.84 -7.94 11.91
C VAL A 286 11.09 -7.55 12.68
N PHE A 287 10.97 -6.68 13.69
CA PHE A 287 12.12 -6.27 14.50
C PHE A 287 12.85 -7.46 15.15
N LEU A 288 12.11 -8.38 15.77
CA LEU A 288 12.71 -9.56 16.42
C LEU A 288 13.41 -10.47 15.41
N TYR A 289 12.84 -10.61 14.20
CA TYR A 289 13.45 -11.38 13.14
C TYR A 289 14.73 -10.72 12.59
N ASP A 290 14.69 -9.41 12.34
CA ASP A 290 15.87 -8.67 11.88
C ASP A 290 16.99 -8.71 12.92
N ALA A 291 16.67 -8.52 14.20
CA ALA A 291 17.63 -8.66 15.29
C ALA A 291 18.25 -10.06 15.34
N HIS A 292 17.47 -11.12 15.09
CA HIS A 292 18.00 -12.48 15.00
C HIS A 292 18.98 -12.66 13.84
N ARG A 293 18.70 -12.06 12.67
CA ARG A 293 19.56 -12.13 11.49
C ARG A 293 20.87 -11.36 11.64
N GLU A 294 20.91 -10.31 12.46
CA GLU A 294 22.14 -9.55 12.70
C GLU A 294 23.05 -10.21 13.75
N VAL A 295 22.47 -10.93 14.71
CA VAL A 295 23.21 -11.59 15.80
C VAL A 295 23.66 -13.01 15.44
N GLY A 296 22.96 -13.69 14.53
CA GLY A 296 23.25 -15.07 14.08
C GLY A 296 24.04 -15.13 12.78
#